data_AF-S2XNF3-F1
#
_entry.id   AF-S2XNF3-F1
#
_cell.length_a   1.000
_cell.length_b   1.000
_cell.length_c   1.000
_cell.angle_alpha   90.00
_cell.angle_beta   90.00
_cell.angle_gamma   90.00
#
_symmetry.space_group_name_H-M   'P 1'
#
loop_
_entity.id
_entity.type
_entity.pdbx_description
1 polymer ?
#
loop_
_entity_poly.entity_id
_entity_poly.type
_entity_poly.pdbx_seq_one_letter_code
_entity_poly.pdbx_strand_id
1 'polypeptide(L)' 'MKIRVVFYRVKPEYKGFAETDEIYFMKSARVIGEAIGNLNQYIGDQFVKYRVRHLIMNGVFEIEGIPKAMRFYSVKLR' A
#
# COMPACT_ATOMS: atom_id res chain seq x y z
N MET A 1 16.49 8.70 11.68
CA MET A 1 15.75 8.04 10.58
C MET A 1 14.56 8.93 10.19
N LYS A 2 14.63 9.64 9.07
CA LYS A 2 13.57 10.57 8.62
C LYS A 2 12.67 9.87 7.61
N ILE A 3 11.52 9.38 8.07
CA ILE A 3 10.44 8.96 7.17
C ILE A 3 9.95 10.24 6.48
N ARG A 4 10.17 10.37 5.17
CA ARG A 4 9.68 11.51 4.40
C ARG A 4 8.19 11.27 4.14
N VAL A 5 7.34 11.70 5.07
CA VAL A 5 5.89 11.70 4.91
C VAL A 5 5.54 12.83 3.95
N VAL A 6 5.24 12.48 2.70
CA VAL A 6 4.76 13.47 1.73
C VAL A 6 3.26 13.64 1.98
N PHE A 7 2.90 14.72 2.67
CA PHE A 7 1.50 15.08 2.87
C PHE A 7 0.97 15.75 1.59
N TYR A 8 0.26 15.01 0.76
CA TYR A 8 -0.60 15.60 -0.25
C TYR A 8 -2.01 15.83 0.32
N ARG A 9 -2.60 16.96 -0.04
CA ARG A 9 -3.90 17.45 0.43
C ARG A 9 -5.00 16.58 -0.16
N VAL A 10 -5.60 15.73 0.68
CA VAL A 10 -6.70 14.83 0.32
C VAL A 10 -7.90 15.62 -0.22
N LYS A 11 -8.36 15.28 -1.43
CA LYS A 11 -9.74 15.55 -1.90
C LYS A 11 -10.40 14.23 -2.30
N PRO A 12 -11.73 14.14 -2.15
CA PRO A 12 -12.45 12.89 -1.97
C PRO A 12 -12.81 12.24 -3.31
N GLU A 13 -13.41 11.07 -3.19
CA GLU A 13 -14.18 10.36 -4.22
C GLU A 13 -13.42 9.26 -4.96
N TYR A 14 -13.45 8.08 -4.34
CA TYR A 14 -13.32 6.78 -4.99
C TYR A 14 -14.23 6.74 -6.24
N LYS A 15 -13.63 6.70 -7.43
CA LYS A 15 -14.28 6.19 -8.64
C LYS A 15 -13.57 4.91 -9.06
N GLY A 16 -14.34 3.82 -9.07
CA GLY A 16 -13.90 2.53 -9.59
C GLY A 16 -13.75 2.53 -11.11
N PHE A 17 -13.17 1.43 -11.61
CA PHE A 17 -13.06 0.99 -13.00
C PHE A 17 -12.67 2.07 -14.01
N ALA A 18 -11.36 2.24 -14.21
CA ALA A 18 -10.82 2.86 -15.41
C ALA A 18 -9.51 2.17 -15.80
N GLU A 19 -9.57 1.53 -16.96
CA GLU A 19 -8.45 1.13 -17.81
C GLU A 19 -7.68 2.40 -18.21
N THR A 20 -6.60 2.71 -17.49
CA THR A 20 -5.54 3.64 -17.91
C THR A 20 -4.31 3.33 -17.07
N ASP A 21 -3.13 3.32 -17.71
CA ASP A 21 -1.78 3.07 -17.16
C ASP A 21 -1.32 4.06 -16.05
N GLU A 22 -2.24 4.65 -15.29
CA GLU A 22 -1.93 5.48 -14.13
C GLU A 22 -1.98 4.62 -12.86
N ILE A 23 -0.81 4.19 -12.38
CA ILE A 23 -0.68 3.47 -11.12
C ILE A 23 -1.20 4.39 -9.99
N TYR A 24 -2.43 4.15 -9.52
CA TYR A 24 -3.04 4.91 -8.42
C TYR A 24 -2.67 4.33 -7.05
N PHE A 25 -2.73 5.15 -6.00
CA PHE A 25 -2.50 4.72 -4.62
C PHE A 25 -3.58 3.75 -4.15
N MET A 26 -3.23 2.48 -3.94
CA MET A 26 -4.17 1.46 -3.46
C MET A 26 -4.08 1.32 -1.95
N LYS A 27 -5.23 1.11 -1.28
CA LYS A 27 -5.24 0.81 0.17
C LYS A 27 -4.37 -0.40 0.49
N SER A 28 -3.47 -0.26 1.46
CA SER A 28 -2.53 -1.35 1.80
C SER A 28 -3.23 -2.62 2.26
N ALA A 29 -4.38 -2.52 2.92
CA ALA A 29 -5.20 -3.68 3.28
C ALA A 29 -5.63 -4.49 2.04
N ARG A 30 -5.96 -3.84 0.92
CA ARG A 30 -6.34 -4.52 -0.32
C ARG A 30 -5.14 -5.25 -0.92
N VAL A 31 -4.00 -4.57 -1.05
CA VAL A 31 -2.75 -5.15 -1.56
C VAL A 31 -2.33 -6.38 -0.75
N ILE A 32 -2.41 -6.30 0.58
CA ILE A 32 -2.06 -7.41 1.46
C ILE A 32 -3.07 -8.56 1.32
N GLY A 33 -4.37 -8.27 1.25
CA GLY A 33 -5.41 -9.29 1.05
C GLY A 33 -5.26 -10.03 -0.28
N GLU A 34 -5.00 -9.29 -1.38
CA GLU A 34 -4.73 -9.88 -2.70
C GLU A 34 -3.46 -10.74 -2.68
N ALA A 35 -2.39 -10.27 -2.04
CA ALA A 35 -1.15 -11.04 -1.92
C ALA A 35 -1.38 -12.35 -1.15
N ILE A 36 -2.09 -12.32 -0.02
CA ILE A 36 -2.45 -13.52 0.75
C ILE A 36 -3.34 -14.46 -0.07
N GLY A 37 -4.33 -13.92 -0.79
CA GLY A 37 -5.23 -14.73 -1.62
C GLY A 37 -4.54 -15.44 -2.78
N ASN A 38 -3.46 -14.87 -3.31
CA ASN A 38 -2.67 -15.47 -4.39
C ASN A 38 -1.48 -16.31 -3.88
N LEU A 39 -1.22 -16.32 -2.57
CA LEU A 39 -0.18 -17.14 -1.97
C LEU A 39 -0.72 -18.56 -1.73
N ASN A 40 -0.12 -19.55 -2.39
CA ASN A 40 -0.40 -20.97 -2.12
C ASN A 40 0.18 -21.48 -0.79
N GLN A 41 0.73 -20.59 0.03
CA GLN A 41 1.38 -20.89 1.30
C GLN A 41 0.60 -20.25 2.44
N TYR A 42 0.48 -20.96 3.56
CA TYR A 42 -0.15 -20.43 4.76
C TYR A 42 0.78 -19.44 5.47
N ILE A 43 0.82 -18.22 4.94
CA ILE A 43 1.62 -17.12 5.46
C ILE A 43 0.67 -16.13 6.13
N GLY A 44 0.96 -15.81 7.40
CA GLY A 44 0.17 -14.83 8.15
C GLY A 44 0.27 -13.42 7.59
N ASP A 45 -0.78 -12.62 7.81
CA ASP A 45 -0.86 -11.21 7.40
C ASP A 45 0.30 -10.36 7.97
N GLN A 46 0.80 -10.74 9.15
CA GLN A 46 1.93 -10.10 9.79
C GLN A 46 3.20 -10.12 8.92
N PHE A 47 3.48 -11.24 8.24
CA PHE A 47 4.65 -11.36 7.38
C PHE A 47 4.50 -10.48 6.14
N VAL A 48 3.34 -10.55 5.48
CA VAL A 48 3.06 -9.75 4.27
C VAL A 48 3.11 -8.26 4.60
N LYS A 49 2.53 -7.84 5.74
CA LYS A 49 2.63 -6.48 6.27
C LYS A 49 4.07 -6.05 6.52
N TYR A 50 4.90 -6.92 7.10
CA TYR A 50 6.33 -6.66 7.28
C TYR A 50 7.03 -6.45 5.93
N ARG A 51 6.75 -7.30 4.93
CA ARG A 51 7.33 -7.19 3.58
C ARG A 51 6.93 -5.89 2.89
N VAL A 52 5.66 -5.48 2.97
CA VAL A 52 5.19 -4.21 2.40
C VAL A 52 5.94 -3.02 3.03
N ARG A 53 6.13 -3.01 4.35
CA ARG A 53 6.94 -1.98 5.03
C ARG A 53 8.38 -1.97 4.55
N HIS A 54 8.98 -3.14 4.35
CA HIS A 54 10.34 -3.24 3.84
C HIS A 54 10.46 -2.71 2.40
N LEU A 55 9.46 -2.96 1.56
CA LEU A 55 9.41 -2.45 0.18
C LEU A 55 9.23 -0.94 0.13
N ILE A 56 8.45 -0.36 1.06
CA ILE A 56 8.36 1.10 1.25
C ILE A 56 9.72 1.66 1.67
N MET A 57 10.40 1.02 2.63
CA MET A 57 11.72 1.46 3.09
C MET A 57 12.79 1.39 1.99
N ASN A 58 12.70 0.39 1.12
CA ASN A 58 13.59 0.24 -0.04
C ASN A 58 13.25 1.20 -1.20
N GLY A 59 12.18 1.99 -1.08
CA GLY A 59 11.75 2.93 -2.13
C GLY A 59 11.10 2.25 -3.34
N VAL A 60 10.71 0.98 -3.23
CA VAL A 60 9.93 0.25 -4.25
C VAL A 60 8.47 0.71 -4.24
N PHE A 61 7.94 0.95 -3.03
CA PHE A 61 6.62 1.54 -2.85
C PHE A 61 6.71 2.96 -2.34
N GLU A 62 5.88 3.84 -2.90
CA GLU A 62 5.50 5.10 -2.29
C GLU A 62 4.33 4.87 -1.33
N ILE A 63 4.23 5.70 -0.29
CA ILE A 63 3.19 5.61 0.73
C ILE A 63 2.50 6.96 0.90
N GLU A 64 1.17 6.91 0.99
CA GLU A 64 0.34 8.02 1.44
C GLU A 64 -0.37 7.65 2.74
N GLY A 65 -0.27 8.52 3.76
CA GLY A 65 -0.88 8.31 5.08
C GLY A 65 0.09 7.83 6.16
N ILE A 66 -0.45 7.22 7.22
CA ILE A 66 0.31 6.85 8.43
C ILE A 66 0.34 5.32 8.59
N PRO A 67 1.53 4.68 8.66
CA PRO A 67 1.68 3.22 8.72
C PRO A 67 1.35 2.60 10.10
N LYS A 68 0.34 3.15 10.81
CA LYS A 68 -0.13 2.67 12.12
C LYS A 68 -0.85 1.32 12.00
N ALA A 69 -1.66 1.14 10.97
CA ALA A 69 -2.32 -0.12 10.60
C ALA A 69 -2.62 -0.15 9.09
N MET A 70 -2.90 -1.33 8.54
CA MET A 70 -3.05 -1.56 7.09
C MET A 70 -4.14 -0.71 6.41
N ARG A 71 -5.14 -0.24 7.17
CA ARG A 71 -6.25 0.61 6.68
C ARG A 71 -5.91 2.10 6.60
N PHE A 72 -4.85 2.55 7.27
CA PHE A 72 -4.52 3.97 7.43
C PHE A 72 -3.56 4.52 6.37
N TYR A 73 -3.11 3.68 5.45
CA TYR A 73 -2.23 4.11 4.38
C TYR A 73 -2.53 3.41 3.06
N SER A 74 -2.16 4.09 2.00
CA SER A 74 -2.19 3.59 0.64
C SER A 74 -0.76 3.45 0.12
N VAL A 75 -0.54 2.51 -0.78
CA VAL A 75 0.75 2.27 -1.44
C VAL A 75 0.60 2.36 -2.95
N LYS A 76 1.67 2.80 -3.61
CA LYS A 76 1.78 2.86 -5.07
C LYS A 76 3.16 2.34 -5.46
N LEU A 77 3.24 1.58 -6.56
CA LEU A 77 4.54 1.21 -7.12
C LEU A 77 5.22 2.46 -7.71
N ARG A 78 6.49 2.65 -7.36
CA ARG A 78 7.30 3.76 -7.87
C ARG A 78 7.75 3.52 -9.31
#